data_AF-A0A5S4EPB7-F1
#
_entry.id   AF-A0A5S4EPB7-F1
#
_cell.length_a   1.000
_cell.length_b   1.000
_cell.length_c   1.000
_cell.angle_alpha   90.00
_cell.angle_beta   90.00
_cell.angle_gamma   90.00
#
_symmetry.space_group_name_H-M   'P 1'
#
loop_
_entity.id
_entity.type
_entity.pdbx_description
1 polymer ?
#
loop_
_entity_poly.entity_id
_entity_poly.type
_entity_poly.pdbx_seq_one_letter_code
_entity_poly.pdbx_strand_id
1 'polypeptide(L)'
;MLAFRQGMSSVSDRGILSSLPLCCSRMPSMNDEFFMREAISLARAAECLGEVPVGALVVRDGVIVGRGFNSPIGENDPTAHAEIAALRDAARNLHNYRLPGCELFVTLEPCAMCGGAVLQARIARLIYGARDPKTGVHGSVVDLFAVPRLNHHTAVVGGVLADECGQLLSGFFAARRSRE
;
A
#
# COMPACT_ATOMS: atom_id res chain seq x y z
N MET A 1 42.15 -57.43 -6.78
CA MET A 1 42.13 -58.61 -5.87
C MET A 1 42.26 -58.06 -4.45
N LEU A 2 41.27 -58.34 -3.59
CA LEU A 2 41.18 -58.05 -2.14
C LEU A 2 41.08 -56.56 -1.75
N ALA A 3 39.90 -55.99 -1.49
CA ALA A 3 38.94 -56.22 -0.40
C ALA A 3 39.40 -55.67 0.96
N PHE A 4 38.72 -54.62 1.44
CA PHE A 4 38.36 -54.49 2.85
C PHE A 4 36.91 -53.99 2.97
N ARG A 5 36.08 -54.86 3.54
CA ARG A 5 34.68 -54.71 3.95
C ARG A 5 34.63 -54.01 5.32
N GLN A 6 33.77 -53.01 5.52
CA GLN A 6 32.44 -53.03 6.19
C GLN A 6 32.42 -52.62 7.67
N GLY A 7 31.36 -51.87 8.03
CA GLY A 7 30.84 -51.64 9.38
C GLY A 7 30.44 -50.17 9.58
N MET A 8 29.27 -49.68 9.16
CA MET A 8 27.95 -49.73 9.84
C MET A 8 28.00 -49.21 11.30
N SER A 9 27.14 -48.36 11.85
CA SER A 9 25.97 -47.58 11.43
C SER A 9 25.55 -46.78 12.69
N SER A 10 25.20 -45.49 12.60
CA SER A 10 24.13 -44.88 13.43
C SER A 10 23.86 -43.41 13.09
N VAL A 11 22.66 -43.19 12.55
CA VAL A 11 21.71 -42.08 12.80
C VAL A 11 22.21 -40.63 12.74
N SER A 12 21.70 -39.88 11.76
CA SER A 12 21.13 -38.55 11.98
C SER A 12 20.42 -38.09 10.72
N ASP A 13 19.10 -38.06 10.82
CA ASP A 13 18.13 -37.45 9.92
C ASP A 13 18.63 -36.06 9.43
N ARG A 14 18.90 -35.93 8.12
CA ARG A 14 19.27 -34.64 7.51
C ARG A 14 18.10 -34.17 6.66
N GLY A 15 17.42 -33.18 7.22
CA GLY A 15 16.29 -32.49 6.62
C GLY A 15 16.57 -32.01 5.20
N ILE A 16 15.66 -32.40 4.31
CA ILE A 16 15.49 -31.78 3.01
C ILE A 16 14.68 -30.50 3.26
N LEU A 17 15.38 -29.38 3.45
CA LEU A 17 14.80 -28.06 3.29
C LEU A 17 14.66 -27.82 1.79
N SER A 18 13.47 -28.05 1.24
CA SER A 18 13.13 -27.61 -0.10
C SER A 18 12.87 -26.09 -0.07
N SER A 19 13.67 -25.39 -0.83
CA SER A 19 13.59 -23.96 -1.09
C SER A 19 12.33 -23.63 -1.89
N LEU A 20 11.30 -23.10 -1.23
CA LEU A 20 10.19 -22.40 -1.86
C LEU A 20 10.48 -20.88 -1.86
N PRO A 21 10.14 -20.14 -2.92
CA PRO A 21 10.40 -18.71 -3.01
C PRO A 21 9.58 -17.97 -1.95
N LEU A 22 10.25 -17.10 -1.16
CA LEU A 22 9.60 -16.17 -0.23
C LEU A 22 8.79 -15.14 -1.03
N CYS A 23 7.57 -15.50 -1.42
CA CYS A 23 6.51 -14.51 -1.58
C CYS A 23 6.09 -14.12 -0.17
N CYS A 24 6.80 -13.15 0.43
CA CYS A 24 6.52 -12.68 1.78
C CYS A 24 5.29 -11.75 1.74
N SER A 25 4.10 -12.31 1.53
CA SER A 25 2.84 -11.64 1.82
C SER A 25 2.67 -11.57 3.33
N ARG A 26 3.36 -10.60 3.96
CA ARG A 26 3.19 -10.32 5.39
C ARG A 26 1.71 -10.03 5.64
N MET A 27 1.07 -10.86 6.47
CA MET A 27 -0.32 -10.69 6.85
C MET A 27 -0.52 -9.31 7.53
N PRO A 28 -1.70 -8.67 7.34
CA PRO A 28 -2.04 -7.42 8.03
C PRO A 28 -1.84 -7.55 9.54
N SER A 29 -1.14 -6.59 10.13
CA SER A 29 -0.99 -6.49 11.58
C SER A 29 -2.17 -5.71 12.18
N MET A 30 -2.45 -5.88 13.47
CA MET A 30 -3.46 -5.07 14.19
C MET A 30 -3.20 -3.56 14.06
N ASN A 31 -1.93 -3.16 13.86
CA ASN A 31 -1.57 -1.76 13.61
C ASN A 31 -1.99 -1.29 12.21
N ASP A 32 -2.01 -2.17 11.20
CA ASP A 32 -2.38 -1.76 9.83
C ASP A 32 -3.87 -1.40 9.75
N GLU A 33 -4.75 -2.15 10.43
CA GLU A 33 -6.17 -1.80 10.52
C GLU A 33 -6.38 -0.48 11.25
N PHE A 34 -5.64 -0.22 12.33
CA PHE A 34 -5.71 1.05 13.05
C PHE A 34 -5.41 2.24 12.13
N PHE A 35 -4.28 2.22 11.42
CA PHE A 35 -3.93 3.31 10.50
C PHE A 35 -4.87 3.37 9.30
N MET A 36 -5.39 2.24 8.82
CA MET A 36 -6.40 2.25 7.75
C MET A 36 -7.71 2.92 8.20
N ARG A 37 -8.14 2.74 9.46
CA ARG A 37 -9.31 3.45 10.00
C ARG A 37 -9.08 4.96 10.10
N GLU A 38 -7.88 5.38 10.45
CA GLU A 38 -7.49 6.79 10.42
C GLU A 38 -7.52 7.35 8.98
N ALA A 39 -7.06 6.58 7.98
CA ALA A 39 -7.17 6.94 6.57
C ALA A 39 -8.64 7.00 6.09
N ILE A 40 -9.50 6.11 6.57
CA ILE A 40 -10.96 6.15 6.34
C ILE A 40 -11.56 7.45 6.90
N SER A 41 -11.12 7.92 8.07
CA SER A 41 -11.59 9.20 8.61
C SER A 41 -11.25 10.38 7.68
N LEU A 42 -10.08 10.36 7.03
CA LEU A 42 -9.70 11.35 6.02
C LEU A 42 -10.53 11.20 4.73
N ALA A 43 -10.83 9.98 4.31
CA ALA A 43 -11.72 9.73 3.17
C ALA A 43 -13.13 10.29 3.39
N ARG A 44 -13.66 10.19 4.62
CA ARG A 44 -14.94 10.82 4.99
C ARG A 44 -14.85 12.36 4.96
N ALA A 45 -13.71 12.94 5.31
CA ALA A 45 -13.51 14.38 5.19
C ALA A 45 -13.57 14.85 3.72
N ALA A 46 -12.96 14.11 2.79
CA ALA A 46 -13.12 14.35 1.35
C ALA A 46 -14.59 14.27 0.91
N GLU A 47 -15.32 13.23 1.35
CA GLU A 47 -16.75 13.08 1.04
C GLU A 47 -17.58 14.29 1.49
N CYS A 48 -17.34 14.80 2.71
CA CYS A 48 -18.02 15.98 3.23
C CYS A 48 -17.79 17.23 2.37
N LEU A 49 -16.67 17.29 1.64
CA LEU A 49 -16.33 18.37 0.70
C LEU A 49 -16.83 18.09 -0.73
N GLY A 50 -17.53 16.97 -0.96
CA GLY A 50 -18.03 16.58 -2.28
C GLY A 50 -16.97 15.96 -3.19
N GLU A 51 -15.83 15.57 -2.63
CA GLU A 51 -14.74 14.89 -3.32
C GLU A 51 -14.91 13.38 -3.27
N VAL A 52 -14.27 12.65 -4.19
CA VAL A 52 -14.23 11.18 -4.14
C VAL A 52 -13.59 10.74 -2.80
N PRO A 53 -14.21 9.83 -2.01
CA PRO A 53 -13.77 9.51 -0.65
C PRO A 53 -12.52 8.62 -0.64
N VAL A 54 -11.36 9.24 -0.85
CA VAL A 54 -10.06 8.59 -0.71
C VAL A 54 -9.23 9.36 0.31
N GLY A 55 -8.66 8.63 1.26
CA GLY A 55 -7.81 9.16 2.32
C GLY A 55 -6.50 8.39 2.42
N ALA A 56 -5.43 9.06 2.85
CA ALA A 56 -4.10 8.48 2.96
C ALA A 56 -3.29 9.05 4.13
N LEU A 57 -2.37 8.23 4.65
CA LEU A 57 -1.47 8.56 5.75
C LEU A 57 -0.06 8.09 5.46
N VAL A 58 0.93 8.87 5.84
CA VAL A 58 2.32 8.40 5.94
C VAL A 58 2.66 8.21 7.41
N VAL A 59 3.15 7.03 7.75
CA VAL A 59 3.55 6.63 9.10
C VAL A 59 5.05 6.34 9.13
N ARG A 60 5.72 6.77 10.20
CA ARG A 60 7.11 6.44 10.48
C ARG A 60 7.23 6.03 11.94
N ASP A 61 7.77 4.85 12.20
CA ASP A 61 7.98 4.33 13.57
C ASP A 61 6.70 4.37 14.43
N GLY A 62 5.55 4.06 13.82
CA GLY A 62 4.23 4.09 14.47
C GLY A 62 3.62 5.48 14.66
N VAL A 63 4.27 6.54 14.17
CA VAL A 63 3.79 7.92 14.27
C VAL A 63 3.32 8.41 12.90
N ILE A 64 2.12 8.99 12.83
CA ILE A 64 1.62 9.62 11.60
C ILE A 64 2.41 10.91 11.35
N VAL A 65 3.19 10.92 10.27
CA VAL A 65 4.03 12.04 9.83
C VAL A 65 3.46 12.78 8.62
N GLY A 66 2.45 12.23 7.94
CA GLY A 66 1.77 12.91 6.84
C GLY A 66 0.31 12.50 6.73
N ARG A 67 -0.56 13.44 6.35
CA ARG A 67 -2.00 13.21 6.13
C ARG A 67 -2.43 13.78 4.79
N GLY A 68 -3.35 13.10 4.13
CA GLY A 68 -3.91 13.56 2.87
C GLY A 68 -5.28 12.96 2.59
N PHE A 69 -6.10 13.70 1.86
CA PHE A 69 -7.34 13.21 1.28
C PHE A 69 -7.47 13.78 -0.13
N ASN A 70 -8.33 13.19 -0.94
CA ASN A 70 -8.54 13.61 -2.31
C ASN A 70 -9.24 14.98 -2.37
N SER A 71 -8.65 15.95 -3.07
CA SER A 71 -9.15 17.33 -3.22
C SER A 71 -9.03 17.95 -4.63
N PRO A 72 -9.12 17.18 -5.73
CA PRO A 72 -8.86 17.71 -7.08
C PRO A 72 -9.87 18.76 -7.54
N ILE A 73 -11.14 18.67 -7.13
CA ILE A 73 -12.18 19.65 -7.51
C ILE A 73 -11.96 20.94 -6.74
N GLY A 74 -11.83 20.85 -5.42
CA GLY A 74 -11.66 22.00 -4.53
C GLY A 74 -10.36 22.76 -4.77
N GLU A 75 -9.25 22.06 -5.00
CA GLU A 75 -7.95 22.68 -5.25
C GLU A 75 -7.72 23.04 -6.72
N ASN A 76 -8.61 22.63 -7.63
CA ASN A 76 -8.42 22.76 -9.08
C ASN A 76 -7.06 22.18 -9.54
N ASP A 77 -6.62 21.10 -8.89
CA ASP A 77 -5.33 20.46 -9.10
C ASP A 77 -5.56 18.99 -9.49
N PRO A 78 -5.26 18.59 -10.74
CA PRO A 78 -5.44 17.22 -11.18
C PRO A 78 -4.52 16.22 -10.46
N THR A 79 -3.54 16.71 -9.70
CA THR A 79 -2.60 15.90 -8.92
C THR A 79 -2.95 15.81 -7.44
N ALA A 80 -3.99 16.50 -6.97
CA ALA A 80 -4.40 16.56 -5.56
C ALA A 80 -5.13 15.27 -5.09
N HIS A 81 -4.50 14.13 -5.35
CA HIS A 81 -4.88 12.84 -4.82
C HIS A 81 -4.42 12.68 -3.37
N ALA A 82 -5.09 11.83 -2.61
CA ALA A 82 -4.80 11.59 -1.20
C ALA A 82 -3.34 11.21 -0.95
N GLU A 83 -2.78 10.32 -1.77
CA GLU A 83 -1.40 9.84 -1.67
C GLU A 83 -0.40 10.99 -1.88
N ILE A 84 -0.65 11.84 -2.88
CA ILE A 84 0.20 12.99 -3.19
C ILE A 84 0.18 13.98 -2.03
N ALA A 85 -1.01 14.31 -1.51
CA ALA A 85 -1.17 15.18 -0.36
C ALA A 85 -0.42 14.63 0.87
N ALA A 86 -0.59 13.35 1.20
CA ALA A 86 0.06 12.71 2.35
C ALA A 86 1.59 12.66 2.21
N LEU A 87 2.11 12.36 1.02
CA LEU A 87 3.55 12.35 0.75
C LEU A 87 4.16 13.75 0.85
N ARG A 88 3.49 14.77 0.32
CA ARG A 88 3.93 16.18 0.44
C ARG A 88 3.95 16.63 1.89
N ASP A 89 2.91 16.27 2.65
CA ASP A 89 2.82 16.60 4.07
C ASP A 89 3.96 15.94 4.88
N ALA A 90 4.19 14.65 4.67
CA ALA A 90 5.29 13.92 5.29
C ALA A 90 6.66 14.48 4.94
N ALA A 91 6.89 14.81 3.67
CA ALA A 91 8.16 15.37 3.22
C ALA A 91 8.45 16.73 3.86
N ARG A 92 7.42 17.57 4.06
CA ARG A 92 7.55 18.83 4.81
C ARG A 92 7.88 18.59 6.27
N ASN A 93 7.15 17.69 6.93
CA ASN A 93 7.32 17.40 8.36
C ASN A 93 8.67 16.74 8.67
N LEU A 94 9.20 15.94 7.75
CA LEU A 94 10.51 15.26 7.89
C LEU A 94 11.67 16.02 7.23
N HIS A 95 11.39 17.16 6.58
CA HIS A 95 12.36 17.94 5.81
C HIS A 95 13.19 17.12 4.82
N ASN A 96 12.55 16.13 4.18
CA ASN A 96 13.21 15.23 3.25
C ASN A 96 12.22 14.71 2.19
N TYR A 97 12.60 14.82 0.92
CA TYR A 97 11.78 14.32 -0.18
C TYR A 97 11.80 12.79 -0.28
N ARG A 98 12.83 12.14 0.28
CA ARG A 98 12.89 10.69 0.46
C ARG A 98 12.40 10.35 1.86
N LEU A 99 11.53 9.35 1.92
CA LEU A 99 10.82 8.87 3.09
C LEU A 99 11.17 7.40 3.37
N PRO A 100 12.46 7.02 3.46
CA PRO A 100 12.84 5.64 3.74
C PRO A 100 12.34 5.22 5.13
N GLY A 101 11.94 3.96 5.25
CA GLY A 101 11.34 3.43 6.48
C GLY A 101 9.92 3.92 6.77
N CYS A 102 9.36 4.80 5.93
CA CYS A 102 7.97 5.21 6.06
C CYS A 102 7.02 4.22 5.36
N GLU A 103 5.81 4.14 5.89
CA GLU A 103 4.71 3.31 5.41
C GLU A 103 3.58 4.22 4.94
N LEU A 104 3.04 3.98 3.75
CA LEU A 104 1.90 4.73 3.22
C LEU A 104 0.65 3.86 3.31
N PHE A 105 -0.38 4.36 3.99
CA PHE A 105 -1.72 3.77 4.04
C PHE A 105 -2.64 4.57 3.13
N VAL A 106 -3.46 3.91 2.31
CA VAL A 106 -4.45 4.57 1.45
C VAL A 106 -5.72 3.72 1.30
N THR A 107 -6.90 4.33 1.30
CA THR A 107 -8.16 3.57 1.29
C THR A 107 -8.45 2.86 -0.04
N LEU A 108 -7.82 3.29 -1.15
CA LEU A 108 -7.99 2.73 -2.49
C LEU A 108 -6.62 2.39 -3.11
N GLU A 109 -6.56 1.34 -3.91
CA GLU A 109 -5.37 1.00 -4.71
C GLU A 109 -4.92 2.21 -5.55
N PRO A 110 -3.62 2.58 -5.51
CA PRO A 110 -3.16 3.80 -6.16
C PRO A 110 -3.20 3.68 -7.68
N CYS A 111 -3.40 4.82 -8.34
CA CYS A 111 -3.24 4.96 -9.78
C CYS A 111 -1.76 5.09 -10.19
N ALA A 112 -1.48 5.15 -11.50
CA ALA A 112 -0.11 5.23 -12.03
C ALA A 112 0.69 6.45 -11.51
N MET A 113 0.04 7.60 -11.38
CA MET A 113 0.65 8.83 -10.84
C MET A 113 1.10 8.61 -9.39
N CYS A 114 0.18 8.14 -8.55
CA CYS A 114 0.45 7.92 -7.12
C CYS A 114 1.47 6.80 -6.92
N GLY A 115 1.36 5.68 -7.66
CA GLY A 115 2.34 4.61 -7.63
C GLY A 115 3.75 5.07 -8.00
N GLY A 116 3.86 5.92 -9.03
CA GLY A 116 5.13 6.57 -9.38
C GLY A 116 5.67 7.45 -8.26
N ALA A 117 4.81 8.26 -7.62
CA ALA A 117 5.20 9.12 -6.50
C ALA A 117 5.68 8.31 -5.28
N VAL A 118 5.01 7.21 -4.94
CA VAL A 118 5.41 6.27 -3.88
C VAL A 118 6.83 5.75 -4.11
N LEU A 119 7.13 5.32 -5.33
CA LEU A 119 8.46 4.83 -5.70
C LEU A 119 9.52 5.92 -5.64
N GLN A 120 9.22 7.14 -6.09
CA GLN A 120 10.14 8.29 -6.02
C GLN A 120 10.42 8.72 -4.57
N ALA A 121 9.39 8.68 -3.71
CA ALA A 121 9.49 8.99 -2.29
C ALA A 121 10.23 7.90 -1.49
N ARG A 122 10.54 6.74 -2.07
CA ARG A 122 11.24 5.63 -1.39
C ARG A 122 10.47 5.07 -0.20
N ILE A 123 9.14 5.08 -0.27
CA ILE A 123 8.27 4.44 0.73
C ILE A 123 8.65 2.97 0.85
N ALA A 124 8.79 2.49 2.09
CA ALA A 124 9.20 1.13 2.38
C ALA A 124 8.03 0.15 2.17
N ARG A 125 6.84 0.51 2.67
CA ARG A 125 5.62 -0.29 2.51
C ARG A 125 4.44 0.58 2.08
N LEU A 126 3.71 0.14 1.06
CA LEU A 126 2.42 0.66 0.66
C LEU A 126 1.34 -0.32 1.14
N ILE A 127 0.34 0.18 1.85
CA ILE A 127 -0.78 -0.60 2.37
C ILE A 127 -2.06 0.05 1.87
N TYR A 128 -2.91 -0.72 1.19
CA TYR A 128 -4.18 -0.19 0.70
C TYR A 128 -5.40 -1.04 1.04
N GLY A 129 -6.56 -0.39 1.06
CA GLY A 129 -7.84 -1.02 1.30
C GLY A 129 -8.42 -1.70 0.06
N ALA A 130 -9.36 -1.02 -0.58
CA ALA A 130 -10.06 -1.56 -1.74
C ALA A 130 -9.18 -1.60 -2.99
N ARG A 131 -9.39 -2.59 -3.86
CA ARG A 131 -8.80 -2.61 -5.22
C ARG A 131 -9.48 -1.58 -6.13
N ASP A 132 -8.73 -1.06 -7.09
CA ASP A 132 -9.27 -0.23 -8.16
C ASP A 132 -9.17 -0.96 -9.51
N PRO A 133 -10.27 -1.61 -9.98
CA PRO A 133 -10.28 -2.33 -11.24
C PRO A 133 -10.15 -1.42 -12.47
N LYS A 134 -10.28 -0.10 -12.33
CA LYS A 134 -10.26 0.85 -13.45
C LYS A 134 -8.89 1.49 -13.66
N THR A 135 -8.16 1.81 -12.59
CA THR A 135 -6.89 2.54 -12.71
C THR A 135 -5.76 2.01 -11.82
N GLY A 136 -6.02 1.00 -10.99
CA GLY A 136 -5.07 0.48 -10.01
C GLY A 136 -3.82 -0.12 -10.64
N VAL A 137 -2.65 0.20 -10.06
CA VAL A 137 -1.33 -0.20 -10.58
C VAL A 137 -0.58 -1.23 -9.72
N HIS A 138 -1.29 -1.95 -8.85
CA HIS A 138 -0.79 -3.12 -8.13
C HIS A 138 -1.58 -4.38 -8.56
N GLY A 139 -1.57 -4.62 -9.87
CA GLY A 139 -2.11 -5.81 -10.52
C GLY A 139 -3.56 -5.71 -11.00
N SER A 140 -4.26 -4.59 -10.75
CA SER A 140 -5.63 -4.42 -11.27
C SER A 140 -5.64 -4.08 -12.77
N VAL A 141 -4.90 -3.06 -13.21
CA VAL A 141 -4.73 -2.72 -14.64
C VAL A 141 -3.32 -3.06 -15.12
N VAL A 142 -2.33 -2.63 -14.35
CA VAL A 142 -0.91 -2.95 -14.53
C VAL A 142 -0.30 -3.22 -13.17
N ASP A 143 0.89 -3.82 -13.13
CA ASP A 143 1.67 -3.93 -11.90
C ASP A 143 2.96 -3.13 -12.03
N LEU A 144 2.93 -1.88 -11.55
CA LEU A 144 4.10 -1.00 -11.55
C LEU A 144 5.15 -1.44 -10.53
N PHE A 145 4.71 -2.06 -9.43
CA PHE A 145 5.58 -2.47 -8.32
C PHE A 145 6.34 -3.77 -8.63
N ALA A 146 5.85 -4.58 -9.58
CA ALA A 146 6.53 -5.77 -10.08
C ALA A 146 7.58 -5.50 -11.18
N VAL A 147 7.82 -4.25 -11.60
CA VAL A 147 8.77 -3.94 -12.70
C VAL A 147 10.22 -3.92 -12.18
N PRO A 148 11.06 -4.93 -12.49
CA PRO A 148 12.39 -5.08 -11.89
C PRO A 148 13.41 -4.03 -12.35
N ARG A 149 13.10 -3.31 -13.43
CA ARG A 149 13.95 -2.25 -14.00
C ARG A 149 13.85 -0.93 -13.23
N LEU A 150 12.89 -0.80 -12.31
CA LEU A 150 12.74 0.41 -11.50
C LEU A 150 13.78 0.44 -10.38
N ASN A 151 14.21 1.64 -10.02
CA ASN A 151 15.37 1.87 -9.15
C ASN A 151 15.09 1.73 -7.64
N HIS A 152 13.84 1.48 -7.25
CA HIS A 152 13.41 1.24 -5.87
C HIS A 152 12.21 0.28 -5.88
N HIS A 153 12.09 -0.51 -4.82
CA HIS A 153 11.02 -1.49 -4.67
C HIS A 153 10.33 -1.27 -3.33
N THR A 154 9.03 -1.01 -3.38
CA THR A 154 8.16 -0.85 -2.23
C THR A 154 7.44 -2.17 -1.99
N ALA A 155 7.43 -2.66 -0.75
CA ALA A 155 6.59 -3.79 -0.39
C ALA A 155 5.12 -3.35 -0.42
N VAL A 156 4.23 -4.13 -1.02
CA VAL A 156 2.83 -3.73 -1.17
C VAL A 156 1.91 -4.77 -0.52
N VAL A 157 0.95 -4.28 0.27
CA VAL A 157 -0.08 -5.09 0.92
C VAL A 157 -1.44 -4.48 0.56
N GLY A 158 -2.28 -5.26 -0.11
CA GLY A 158 -3.65 -4.86 -0.44
C GLY A 158 -4.67 -5.57 0.44
N GLY A 159 -5.86 -4.99 0.55
CA GLY A 159 -7.03 -5.65 1.14
C GLY A 159 -7.30 -5.33 2.61
N VAL A 160 -6.57 -4.39 3.23
CA VAL A 160 -6.79 -4.03 4.64
C VAL A 160 -8.09 -3.24 4.77
N LEU A 161 -9.09 -3.80 5.46
CA LEU A 161 -10.45 -3.23 5.53
C LEU A 161 -11.06 -2.97 4.13
N ALA A 162 -10.80 -3.87 3.18
CA ALA A 162 -11.22 -3.71 1.78
C ALA A 162 -12.72 -3.43 1.61
N ASP A 163 -13.56 -4.16 2.35
CA ASP A 163 -15.01 -4.03 2.26
C ASP A 163 -15.48 -2.65 2.73
N GLU A 164 -14.94 -2.15 3.85
CA GLU A 164 -15.28 -0.83 4.40
C GLU A 164 -14.82 0.29 3.45
N CYS A 165 -13.59 0.20 2.94
CA CYS A 165 -13.07 1.13 1.95
C CYS A 165 -13.88 1.12 0.64
N GLY A 166 -14.27 -0.05 0.16
CA GLY A 166 -15.07 -0.22 -1.06
C GLY A 166 -16.50 0.29 -0.90
N GLN A 167 -17.09 0.12 0.29
CA GLN A 167 -18.42 0.64 0.62
C GLN A 167 -18.46 2.17 0.60
N LEU A 168 -17.43 2.86 1.09
CA LEU A 168 -17.34 4.33 1.00
C LEU A 168 -17.40 4.79 -0.46
N LEU A 169 -16.56 4.21 -1.33
CA LEU A 169 -16.48 4.60 -2.73
C LEU A 169 -17.77 4.30 -3.49
N SER A 170 -18.33 3.11 -3.30
CA SER A 170 -19.56 2.70 -3.97
C SER A 170 -20.78 3.50 -3.48
N GLY A 171 -20.87 3.77 -2.18
CA GLY A 171 -21.90 4.61 -1.57
C GLY A 171 -21.89 6.04 -2.13
N PHE A 172 -20.71 6.65 -2.22
CA PHE A 172 -20.53 7.99 -2.80
C PHE A 172 -21.05 8.09 -4.24
N PHE A 173 -20.65 7.16 -5.11
CA PHE A 173 -21.09 7.18 -6.50
C PHE A 173 -22.58 6.82 -6.66
N ALA A 174 -23.13 5.96 -5.80
CA ALA A 174 -24.57 5.68 -5.79
C ALA A 174 -25.37 6.93 -5.41
N ALA A 175 -24.93 7.68 -4.39
CA ALA A 175 -25.55 8.92 -3.97
C ALA A 175 -25.43 10.06 -5.00
N ARG A 176 -24.38 10.05 -5.85
CA ARG A 176 -24.28 11.01 -6.96
C ARG A 176 -25.25 10.68 -8.10
N ARG A 177 -25.32 9.42 -8.52
CA ARG A 177 -26.24 8.98 -9.60
C ARG A 177 -27.72 9.19 -9.27
N SER A 178 -28.10 9.22 -8.00
CA SER A 178 -29.49 9.47 -7.59
C SER A 178 -29.87 10.96 -7.57
N ARG A 179 -28.91 11.87 -7.75
CA ARG A 179 -29.11 13.32 -7.79
C ARG A 179 -29.13 13.88 -9.22
N GLU A 180 -28.83 13.04 -10.21
CA GLU A 180 -28.91 13.31 -11.65
C GLU A 180 -30.23 12.77 -12.20
#